data_AF-W1Q350-F1
#
_entry.id   AF-W1Q350-F1
#
_cell.length_a   1.000
_cell.length_b   1.000
_cell.length_c   1.000
_cell.angle_alpha   90.00
_cell.angle_beta   90.00
_cell.angle_gamma   90.00
#
_symmetry.space_group_name_H-M   'P 1'
#
loop_
_entity.id
_entity.type
_entity.pdbx_description
1 polymer ?
#
loop_
_entity_poly.entity_id
_entity_poly.type
_entity_poly.pdbx_seq_one_letter_code
_entity_poly.pdbx_strand_id
1 'polypeptide(L)'
;MGPVIFCKLFLRLRICYSKGKQEGGPYMRLWHQALIDKLPRQQLLGQHRECAALRGKGWGKPHSVVNYVFEHSPYKLYAYHRLIMEEMVRRGYRPDDQWWEPSYRGKVMPAYEVSQIQAQPLGSPIYAEHDPAYLAECLANLRTKGIELEPEN
;
A
#
# COMPACT_ATOMS: atom_id res chain seq x y z
N MET A 1 37.51 38.78 -36.48
CA MET A 1 37.96 37.94 -35.35
C MET A 1 36.74 37.57 -34.53
N GLY A 2 36.51 36.28 -34.27
CA GLY A 2 35.46 35.81 -33.35
C GLY A 2 35.79 36.11 -31.88
N PRO A 3 35.04 35.60 -30.87
CA PRO A 3 34.30 34.33 -30.90
C PRO A 3 32.86 34.33 -30.34
N VAL A 4 32.20 33.19 -30.60
CA VAL A 4 31.00 32.61 -29.97
C VAL A 4 31.24 32.24 -28.49
N ILE A 5 30.17 32.24 -27.65
CA ILE A 5 29.76 31.19 -26.68
C ILE A 5 28.69 31.69 -25.67
N PHE A 6 27.49 31.10 -25.78
CA PHE A 6 26.71 30.37 -24.75
C PHE A 6 26.29 31.02 -23.39
N CYS A 7 24.97 30.91 -23.10
CA CYS A 7 24.37 30.15 -21.97
C CYS A 7 23.38 30.92 -21.06
N LYS A 8 22.09 30.57 -21.24
CA LYS A 8 21.03 30.37 -20.23
C LYS A 8 20.70 31.50 -19.25
N LEU A 9 19.62 32.24 -19.53
CA LEU A 9 18.75 32.80 -18.50
C LEU A 9 17.49 31.92 -18.39
N PHE A 10 17.41 31.16 -17.30
CA PHE A 10 16.28 30.30 -16.95
C PHE A 10 15.04 31.16 -16.63
N LEU A 11 14.04 31.14 -17.51
CA LEU A 11 12.71 31.63 -17.22
C LEU A 11 12.00 30.60 -16.31
N ARG A 12 11.99 30.86 -14.99
CA ARG A 12 11.19 30.08 -14.03
C ARG A 12 9.70 30.39 -14.24
N LEU A 13 9.02 29.63 -15.11
CA LEU A 13 7.57 29.53 -15.05
C LEU A 13 7.18 28.85 -13.73
N ARG A 14 6.68 29.64 -12.78
CA ARG A 14 5.89 29.13 -11.65
C ARG A 14 4.53 28.70 -12.21
N ILE A 15 4.40 27.42 -12.56
CA ILE A 15 3.09 26.82 -12.75
C ILE A 15 2.48 26.65 -11.36
N CYS A 16 1.65 27.62 -10.96
CA CYS A 16 0.75 27.49 -9.81
C CYS A 16 -0.32 26.47 -10.17
N TYR A 17 -0.16 25.22 -9.72
CA TYR A 17 -1.24 24.23 -9.80
C TYR A 17 -2.23 24.53 -8.67
N SER A 18 -3.39 25.08 -9.02
CA SER A 18 -4.52 25.24 -8.09
C SER A 18 -5.03 23.85 -7.70
N LYS A 19 -4.95 23.53 -6.40
CA LYS A 19 -5.58 22.32 -5.84
C LYS A 19 -7.10 22.50 -5.90
N GLY A 20 -7.71 21.94 -6.95
CA GLY A 20 -9.12 21.57 -6.91
C GLY A 20 -9.32 20.54 -5.80
N LYS A 21 -10.13 20.89 -4.80
CA LYS A 21 -10.52 20.03 -3.69
C LYS A 21 -11.46 18.96 -4.25
N GLN A 22 -10.93 17.78 -4.56
CA GLN A 22 -11.78 16.61 -4.80
C GLN A 22 -12.28 16.11 -3.44
N GLU A 23 -13.54 16.41 -3.14
CA GLU A 23 -14.25 15.83 -2.01
C GLU A 23 -14.56 14.36 -2.36
N GLY A 24 -13.68 13.46 -1.90
CA GLY A 24 -13.72 12.04 -2.20
C GLY A 24 -12.34 11.36 -2.28
N GLY A 25 -11.43 11.68 -1.35
CA GLY A 25 -10.17 10.92 -1.22
C GLY A 25 -10.44 9.53 -0.64
N PRO A 26 -9.98 8.44 -1.27
CA PRO A 26 -10.48 7.09 -1.00
C PRO A 26 -10.14 6.68 0.43
N TYR A 27 -11.16 6.22 1.16
CA TYR A 27 -10.99 5.50 2.41
C TYR A 27 -9.90 4.44 2.25
N MET A 28 -8.80 4.63 2.98
CA MET A 28 -7.67 3.71 3.00
C MET A 28 -8.19 2.31 3.41
N ARG A 29 -8.02 1.33 2.50
CA ARG A 29 -8.53 -0.04 2.60
C ARG A 29 -7.44 -1.00 2.13
N LEU A 30 -7.31 -2.16 2.76
CA LEU A 30 -6.53 -3.27 2.19
C LEU A 30 -7.33 -3.94 1.07
N TRP A 31 -6.75 -4.13 -0.11
CA TRP A 31 -7.37 -4.97 -1.13
C TRP A 31 -7.49 -6.41 -0.64
N HIS A 32 -8.60 -7.07 -0.99
CA HIS A 32 -8.76 -8.49 -0.73
C HIS A 32 -7.56 -9.29 -1.27
N GLN A 33 -7.02 -10.23 -0.49
CA GLN A 33 -5.75 -10.90 -0.83
C GLN A 33 -5.78 -11.64 -2.17
N ALA A 34 -6.92 -12.19 -2.56
CA ALA A 34 -7.13 -12.88 -3.84
C ALA A 34 -7.07 -11.96 -5.08
N LEU A 35 -6.97 -10.64 -4.88
CA LEU A 35 -6.81 -9.67 -5.97
C LEU A 35 -5.36 -9.23 -6.16
N ILE A 36 -4.45 -9.54 -5.22
CA ILE A 36 -3.11 -8.94 -5.17
C ILE A 36 -2.34 -9.13 -6.48
N ASP A 37 -2.36 -10.34 -7.01
CA ASP A 37 -1.72 -10.75 -8.25
C ASP A 37 -2.35 -10.13 -9.51
N LYS A 38 -3.59 -9.65 -9.40
CA LYS A 38 -4.39 -9.04 -10.47
C LYS A 38 -4.44 -7.51 -10.39
N LEU A 39 -4.07 -6.92 -9.24
CA LEU A 39 -4.10 -5.46 -9.05
C LEU A 39 -3.28 -4.75 -10.14
N PRO A 40 -3.77 -3.67 -10.76
CA PRO A 40 -2.93 -2.87 -11.64
C PRO A 40 -1.79 -2.21 -10.85
N ARG A 41 -0.75 -1.80 -11.58
CA ARG A 41 0.49 -1.26 -10.99
C ARG A 41 0.24 -0.20 -9.92
N GLN A 42 -0.64 0.76 -10.19
CA GLN A 42 -0.88 1.88 -9.26
C GLN A 42 -1.48 1.41 -7.93
N GLN A 43 -2.39 0.44 -7.98
CA GLN A 43 -3.06 -0.14 -6.81
C GLN A 43 -2.10 -1.02 -6.02
N LEU A 44 -1.28 -1.85 -6.69
CA LEU A 44 -0.27 -2.67 -6.03
C LEU A 44 0.75 -1.81 -5.27
N LEU A 45 1.34 -0.80 -5.95
CA LEU A 45 2.30 0.10 -5.33
C LEU A 45 1.65 1.00 -4.26
N GLY A 46 0.37 1.35 -4.44
CA GLY A 46 -0.43 2.03 -3.43
C GLY A 46 -0.60 1.18 -2.17
N GLN A 47 -0.93 -0.10 -2.35
CA GLN A 47 -1.11 -1.05 -1.25
C GLN A 47 0.17 -1.25 -0.44
N HIS A 48 1.34 -1.28 -1.09
CA HIS A 48 2.61 -1.30 -0.38
C HIS A 48 2.81 -0.06 0.51
N ARG A 49 2.55 1.14 -0.01
CA ARG A 49 2.63 2.38 0.78
C ARG A 49 1.65 2.38 1.95
N GLU A 50 0.45 1.84 1.73
CA GLU A 50 -0.57 1.69 2.76
C GLU A 50 -0.09 0.77 3.88
N CYS A 51 0.39 -0.43 3.55
CA CYS A 51 0.93 -1.37 4.53
C CYS A 51 2.12 -0.78 5.29
N ALA A 52 3.01 -0.04 4.61
CA ALA A 52 4.12 0.67 5.24
C ALA A 52 3.64 1.73 6.25
N ALA A 53 2.61 2.50 5.90
CA ALA A 53 2.01 3.50 6.78
C ALA A 53 1.35 2.86 8.02
N LEU A 54 0.57 1.80 7.80
CA LEU A 54 -0.13 1.05 8.85
C LEU A 54 0.85 0.34 9.81
N ARG A 55 1.92 -0.27 9.31
CA ARG A 55 2.97 -0.87 10.15
C ARG A 55 3.75 0.18 10.95
N GLY A 56 3.91 1.37 10.38
CA GLY A 56 4.63 2.48 11.01
C GLY A 56 3.78 3.33 11.95
N LYS A 57 3.79 4.64 11.73
CA LYS A 57 3.10 5.65 12.56
C LYS A 57 1.56 5.54 12.52
N GLY A 58 1.00 4.81 11.57
CA GLY A 58 -0.44 4.58 11.45
C GLY A 58 -0.98 3.52 12.40
N TRP A 59 -0.11 2.67 12.97
CA TRP A 59 -0.55 1.57 13.82
C TRP A 59 -1.40 2.04 15.01
N GLY A 60 -2.59 1.46 15.16
CA GLY A 60 -3.51 1.76 16.26
C GLY A 60 -4.22 3.11 16.17
N LYS A 61 -4.09 3.83 15.03
CA LYS A 61 -4.84 5.08 14.82
C LYS A 61 -6.18 4.79 14.13
N PRO A 62 -7.28 5.43 14.56
CA PRO A 62 -8.58 5.19 13.95
C PRO A 62 -8.58 5.43 12.42
N HIS A 63 -9.00 4.41 11.69
CA HIS A 63 -9.23 4.39 10.25
C HIS A 63 -10.57 3.70 9.95
N SER A 64 -11.54 4.45 9.42
CA SER A 64 -12.94 4.02 9.32
C SER A 64 -13.20 2.72 8.53
N VAL A 65 -12.26 2.24 7.72
CA VAL A 65 -12.43 1.04 6.87
C VAL A 65 -11.43 -0.07 7.16
N VAL A 66 -10.29 0.21 7.81
CA VAL A 66 -9.20 -0.75 8.04
C VAL A 66 -8.93 -1.01 9.53
N ASN A 67 -9.77 -0.48 10.43
CA ASN A 67 -9.62 -0.65 11.88
C ASN A 67 -9.44 -2.10 12.33
N TYR A 68 -10.13 -3.05 11.67
CA TYR A 68 -10.04 -4.48 12.00
C TYR A 68 -8.59 -4.99 12.02
N VAL A 69 -7.71 -4.44 11.18
CA VAL A 69 -6.29 -4.82 11.12
C VAL A 69 -5.60 -4.70 12.49
N PHE A 70 -5.99 -3.71 13.29
CA PHE A 70 -5.41 -3.44 14.60
C PHE A 70 -6.01 -4.29 15.72
N GLU A 71 -7.10 -5.01 15.46
CA GLU A 71 -7.67 -6.02 16.35
C GLU A 71 -6.87 -7.33 16.28
N HIS A 72 -6.02 -7.47 15.26
CA HIS A 72 -5.13 -8.62 15.08
C HIS A 72 -3.68 -8.28 15.45
N SER A 73 -2.88 -9.32 15.67
CA SER A 73 -1.42 -9.18 15.83
C SER A 73 -0.80 -8.41 14.64
N PRO A 74 0.18 -7.51 14.90
CA PRO A 74 0.94 -6.84 13.84
C PRO A 74 1.59 -7.82 12.84
N TYR A 75 1.80 -9.08 13.26
CA TYR A 75 2.33 -10.13 12.39
C TYR A 75 1.39 -10.44 11.22
N LYS A 76 0.07 -10.36 11.38
CA LYS A 76 -0.87 -10.55 10.26
C LYS A 76 -0.70 -9.48 9.20
N LEU A 77 -0.50 -8.22 9.61
CA LEU A 77 -0.29 -7.12 8.67
C LEU A 77 1.05 -7.28 7.94
N TYR A 78 2.08 -7.73 8.65
CA TYR A 78 3.34 -8.11 8.00
C TYR A 78 3.14 -9.23 6.96
N ALA A 79 2.43 -10.30 7.32
CA ALA A 79 2.18 -11.40 6.40
C ALA A 79 1.38 -10.99 5.16
N TYR A 80 0.35 -10.15 5.34
CA TYR A 80 -0.36 -9.55 4.21
C TYR A 80 0.56 -8.66 3.37
N HIS A 81 1.39 -7.83 4.01
CA HIS A 81 2.35 -6.99 3.32
C HIS A 81 3.37 -7.81 2.52
N ARG A 82 3.77 -8.99 3.00
CA ARG A 82 4.62 -9.91 2.24
C ARG A 82 4.00 -10.33 0.91
N LEU A 83 2.70 -10.67 0.87
CA LEU A 83 2.03 -11.01 -0.40
C LEU A 83 2.19 -9.89 -1.44
N ILE A 84 2.06 -8.63 -0.99
CA ILE A 84 2.26 -7.45 -1.84
C ILE A 84 3.71 -7.34 -2.31
N MET A 85 4.68 -7.50 -1.40
CA MET A 85 6.10 -7.38 -1.74
C MET A 85 6.58 -8.52 -2.65
N GLU A 86 6.10 -9.75 -2.43
CA GLU A 86 6.36 -10.91 -3.28
C GLU A 86 5.82 -10.67 -4.70
N GLU A 87 4.59 -10.15 -4.80
CA GLU A 87 4.01 -9.76 -6.09
C GLU A 87 4.75 -8.59 -6.76
N MET A 88 5.22 -7.62 -5.97
CA MET A 88 6.07 -6.54 -6.47
C MET A 88 7.38 -7.08 -7.05
N VAL A 89 8.05 -7.98 -6.34
CA VAL A 89 9.29 -8.62 -6.80
C VAL A 89 9.03 -9.45 -8.06
N ARG A 90 7.94 -10.22 -8.11
CA ARG A 90 7.54 -11.00 -9.28
C ARG A 90 7.38 -10.13 -10.53
N ARG A 91 6.89 -8.90 -10.37
CA ARG A 91 6.76 -7.90 -11.45
C ARG A 91 8.00 -7.05 -11.70
N GLY A 92 9.14 -7.37 -11.07
CA GLY A 92 10.43 -6.68 -11.27
C GLY A 92 10.61 -5.40 -10.46
N TYR A 93 9.73 -5.10 -9.50
CA TYR A 93 9.93 -4.01 -8.55
C TYR A 93 10.83 -4.43 -7.40
N ARG A 94 11.44 -3.44 -6.75
CA ARG A 94 12.35 -3.64 -5.60
C ARG A 94 11.82 -2.86 -4.40
N PRO A 95 10.98 -3.47 -3.53
CA PRO A 95 10.69 -2.86 -2.24
C PRO A 95 11.98 -2.72 -1.42
N ASP A 96 12.03 -1.75 -0.51
CA ASP A 96 13.17 -1.61 0.42
C ASP A 96 13.27 -2.87 1.30
N ASP A 97 14.47 -3.45 1.36
CA ASP A 97 14.71 -4.76 1.99
C ASP A 97 14.33 -4.78 3.47
N GLN A 98 14.36 -3.62 4.14
CA GLN A 98 13.96 -3.54 5.54
C GLN A 98 12.49 -3.95 5.76
N TRP A 99 11.62 -3.83 4.76
CA TRP A 99 10.22 -4.21 4.90
C TRP A 99 9.98 -5.72 4.98
N TRP A 100 10.95 -6.55 4.58
CA TRP A 100 10.92 -8.00 4.78
C TRP A 100 11.12 -8.43 6.24
N GLU A 101 11.61 -7.54 7.09
CA GLU A 101 11.73 -7.81 8.53
C GLU A 101 10.37 -7.58 9.22
N PRO A 102 9.76 -8.58 9.90
CA PRO A 102 8.47 -8.43 10.56
C PRO A 102 8.41 -7.26 11.54
N SER A 103 9.48 -7.08 12.32
CA SER A 103 9.55 -6.06 13.37
C SER A 103 9.72 -4.64 12.83
N TYR A 104 10.06 -4.46 11.54
CA TYR A 104 10.34 -3.15 10.97
C TYR A 104 9.08 -2.29 10.84
N ARG A 105 9.19 -1.02 11.24
CA ARG A 105 8.08 -0.04 11.32
C ARG A 105 8.42 1.28 10.62
N GLY A 106 9.35 1.25 9.68
CA GLY A 106 9.90 2.45 9.05
C GLY A 106 10.89 3.18 9.95
N LYS A 107 11.49 4.26 9.42
CA LYS A 107 12.62 4.96 10.05
C LYS A 107 12.30 5.74 11.32
N VAL A 108 11.03 5.96 11.64
CA VAL A 108 10.62 6.85 12.75
C VAL A 108 10.10 6.10 13.96
N MET A 109 9.49 4.93 13.76
CA MET A 109 9.00 4.14 14.88
C MET A 109 10.08 3.14 15.29
N PRO A 110 10.28 2.89 16.59
CA PRO A 110 11.10 1.77 17.02
C PRO A 110 10.55 0.46 16.46
N ALA A 111 11.43 -0.51 16.22
CA ALA A 111 11.02 -1.86 15.84
C ALA A 111 10.09 -2.45 16.91
N TYR A 112 9.25 -3.40 16.52
CA TYR A 112 8.50 -4.18 17.51
C TYR A 112 9.44 -5.03 18.35
N GLU A 113 9.13 -5.14 19.65
CA GLU A 113 9.75 -6.13 20.51
C GLU A 113 9.30 -7.53 20.09
N VAL A 114 10.12 -8.55 20.39
CA VAL A 114 9.83 -9.95 20.04
C VAL A 114 8.47 -10.40 20.58
N SER A 115 8.07 -9.92 21.74
CA SER A 115 6.76 -10.21 22.36
C SER A 115 5.57 -9.61 21.59
N GLN A 116 5.78 -8.57 20.77
CA GLN A 116 4.73 -7.87 20.03
C GLN A 116 4.54 -8.40 18.60
N ILE A 117 5.53 -9.10 18.04
CA ILE A 117 5.55 -9.54 16.64
C ILE A 117 5.85 -11.05 16.50
N GLN A 118 5.29 -11.84 17.41
CA GLN A 118 5.44 -13.29 17.34
C GLN A 118 4.78 -13.86 16.08
N ALA A 119 5.52 -14.73 15.39
CA ALA A 119 4.96 -15.48 14.28
C ALA A 119 3.84 -16.39 14.80
N GLN A 120 2.74 -16.44 14.04
CA GLN A 120 1.58 -17.25 14.36
C GLN A 120 1.08 -17.97 13.11
N PRO A 121 0.37 -19.10 13.27
CA PRO A 121 -0.32 -19.74 12.16
C PRO A 121 -1.27 -18.75 11.47
N LEU A 122 -1.25 -18.76 10.14
CA LEU A 122 -2.09 -17.92 9.30
C LEU A 122 -3.13 -18.79 8.60
N GLY A 123 -4.36 -18.30 8.54
CA GLY A 123 -5.39 -18.88 7.69
C GLY A 123 -5.22 -18.44 6.23
N SER A 124 -6.05 -19.02 5.36
CA SER A 124 -6.32 -18.48 4.03
C SER A 124 -7.84 -18.24 3.95
N PRO A 125 -8.30 -16.98 3.97
CA PRO A 125 -7.52 -15.74 3.99
C PRO A 125 -6.77 -15.45 5.31
N ILE A 126 -5.75 -14.59 5.26
CA ILE A 126 -4.96 -14.12 6.43
C ILE A 126 -5.86 -13.40 7.43
N TYR A 127 -6.76 -12.55 6.90
CA TYR A 127 -7.80 -11.85 7.63
C TYR A 127 -9.14 -12.51 7.34
N ALA A 128 -9.91 -12.86 8.36
CA ALA A 128 -11.23 -13.46 8.19
C ALA A 128 -12.20 -12.47 7.52
N GLU A 129 -11.94 -11.18 7.68
CA GLU A 129 -12.63 -10.06 7.06
C GLU A 129 -12.44 -10.01 5.54
N HIS A 130 -11.44 -10.70 5.00
CA HIS A 130 -11.30 -10.91 3.56
C HIS A 130 -12.21 -12.07 3.12
N ASP A 131 -13.50 -11.92 3.37
CA ASP A 131 -14.53 -12.88 2.98
C ASP A 131 -15.07 -12.56 1.56
N PRO A 132 -15.98 -13.39 1.01
CA PRO A 132 -16.57 -13.14 -0.30
C PRO A 132 -17.33 -11.81 -0.42
N ALA A 133 -17.92 -11.30 0.66
CA ALA A 133 -18.62 -10.01 0.64
C ALA A 133 -17.61 -8.86 0.52
N TYR A 134 -16.51 -8.91 1.27
CA TYR A 134 -15.42 -7.96 1.17
C TYR A 134 -14.73 -7.99 -0.20
N LEU A 135 -14.58 -9.18 -0.79
CA LEU A 135 -14.10 -9.33 -2.17
C LEU A 135 -15.03 -8.63 -3.16
N ALA A 136 -16.34 -8.82 -3.04
CA ALA A 136 -17.32 -8.16 -3.90
C ALA A 136 -17.27 -6.63 -3.76
N GLU A 137 -17.11 -6.10 -2.54
CA GLU A 137 -16.90 -4.67 -2.31
C GLU A 137 -15.60 -4.15 -2.95
N CYS A 138 -14.50 -4.92 -2.85
CA CYS A 138 -13.24 -4.58 -3.49
C CYS A 138 -13.39 -4.49 -5.02
N LEU A 139 -14.04 -5.48 -5.63
CA LEU A 139 -14.31 -5.48 -7.07
C LEU A 139 -15.20 -4.31 -7.48
N ALA A 140 -16.26 -4.01 -6.73
CA ALA A 140 -17.09 -2.83 -6.98
C ALA A 140 -16.27 -1.54 -6.90
N ASN A 141 -15.36 -1.41 -5.92
CA ASN A 141 -14.48 -0.25 -5.79
C ASN A 141 -13.47 -0.11 -6.94
N LEU A 142 -12.99 -1.22 -7.51
CA LEU A 142 -12.16 -1.19 -8.71
C LEU A 142 -12.97 -0.76 -9.94
N ARG A 143 -14.19 -1.27 -10.09
CA ARG A 143 -15.08 -0.89 -11.20
C ARG A 143 -15.43 0.60 -11.19
N THR A 144 -15.67 1.22 -10.03
CA THR A 144 -15.88 2.68 -9.95
C THR A 144 -14.65 3.49 -10.35
N LYS A 145 -13.47 2.87 -10.33
CA LYS A 145 -12.20 3.45 -10.81
C LYS A 145 -11.90 3.10 -12.27
N GLY A 146 -12.83 2.47 -12.98
CA GLY A 146 -12.66 2.01 -14.36
C GLY A 146 -11.72 0.82 -14.52
N ILE A 147 -11.54 0.02 -13.46
CA ILE A 147 -10.70 -1.17 -13.45
C ILE A 147 -11.58 -2.41 -13.31
N GLU A 148 -11.60 -3.26 -14.33
CA GLU A 148 -12.31 -4.54 -14.31
C GLU A 148 -11.32 -5.67 -14.10
N LEU A 149 -11.52 -6.45 -13.03
CA LEU A 149 -10.78 -7.69 -12.76
C LEU A 149 -11.79 -8.83 -12.69
N GLU A 150 -11.43 -9.99 -13.24
CA GLU A 150 -12.20 -11.22 -13.06
C GLU A 150 -11.63 -12.02 -11.89
N PRO A 151 -12.45 -12.43 -10.90
CA PRO A 151 -12.05 -13.49 -9.98
C PRO A 151 -11.88 -14.79 -10.79
N GLU A 152 -10.92 -15.64 -10.42
CA GLU A 152 -10.77 -16.94 -11.10
C GLU A 152 -11.99 -17.83 -10.83
N ASN A 153 -12.32 -18.67 -11.82
CA ASN A 153 -13.26 -19.79 -11.71
C ASN A 153 -12.78 -20.82 -10.69
#